data_AF-I6U715-F1
#
_entry.id   AF-I6U715-F1
#
_cell.length_a   1.000
_cell.length_b   1.000
_cell.length_c   1.000
_cell.angle_alpha   90.00
_cell.angle_beta   90.00
_cell.angle_gamma   90.00
#
_symmetry.space_group_name_H-M   'P 1'
#
loop_
_entity.id
_entity.type
_entity.pdbx_description
1 polymer ?
#
loop_
_entity_poly.entity_id
_entity_poly.type
_entity_poly.pdbx_seq_one_letter_code
_entity_poly.pdbx_strand_id
1 'polypeptide(L)'
;MAESPFKADIERAQKELSEKMTPGAIVYIPGSSVINKTGSWRVFKPEFNRDKCVRCYLCYIYCPEPAIYLDEEGYPVFDYDYCKGCGICANECPTKAIEMVREVK
;
A
#
# COMPACT_ATOMS: atom_id res chain seq x y z
N MET A 1 -2.03 9.68 13.55
CA MET A 1 -3.15 8.99 12.86
C MET A 1 -4.17 8.63 13.93
N ALA A 2 -5.43 9.08 13.80
CA ALA A 2 -6.48 8.67 14.74
C ALA A 2 -6.72 7.15 14.63
N GLU A 3 -7.07 6.49 15.73
CA GLU A 3 -7.37 5.06 15.71
C GLU A 3 -8.59 4.79 14.81
N SER A 4 -8.52 3.73 14.00
CA SER A 4 -9.62 3.33 13.12
C SER A 4 -10.88 3.06 13.95
N PRO A 5 -12.06 3.57 13.56
CA PRO A 5 -13.32 3.26 14.24
C PRO A 5 -13.66 1.75 14.20
N PHE A 6 -12.97 0.99 13.35
CA PHE A 6 -13.12 -0.46 13.19
C PHE A 6 -12.04 -1.26 13.94
N LYS A 7 -11.29 -0.67 14.87
CA LYS A 7 -10.17 -1.35 15.56
C LYS A 7 -10.58 -2.69 16.20
N ALA A 8 -11.69 -2.71 16.94
CA ALA A 8 -12.20 -3.92 17.57
C ALA A 8 -12.63 -5.00 16.54
N ASP A 9 -13.22 -4.57 15.42
CA ASP A 9 -13.62 -5.46 14.32
C ASP A 9 -12.40 -6.06 13.61
N ILE A 10 -11.35 -5.26 13.39
CA ILE A 10 -10.08 -5.69 12.79
C ILE A 10 -9.40 -6.72 13.70
N GLU A 11 -9.31 -6.47 15.00
CA GLU A 11 -8.70 -7.39 15.97
C GLU A 11 -9.46 -8.73 16.02
N ARG A 12 -10.79 -8.68 16.03
CA ARG A 12 -11.65 -9.87 15.93
C ARG A 12 -11.39 -10.63 14.64
N ALA A 13 -11.37 -9.93 13.50
CA ALA A 13 -11.14 -10.54 12.21
C ALA A 13 -9.74 -11.15 12.10
N GLN A 14 -8.71 -10.52 12.66
CA GLN A 14 -7.34 -11.09 12.67
C GLN A 14 -7.32 -12.42 13.39
N LYS A 15 -7.98 -12.51 14.55
CA LYS A 15 -8.08 -13.76 15.29
C LYS A 15 -8.83 -14.83 14.49
N GLU A 16 -10.03 -14.51 14.01
CA GLU A 16 -10.87 -15.46 13.26
C GLU A 16 -10.19 -15.95 11.95
N LEU A 17 -9.59 -15.04 11.18
CA LEU A 17 -8.93 -15.35 9.90
C LEU A 17 -7.58 -16.06 10.08
N SER A 18 -6.88 -15.87 11.22
CA SER A 18 -5.63 -16.58 11.50
C SER A 18 -5.83 -18.07 11.76
N GLU A 19 -7.03 -18.45 12.22
CA GLU A 19 -7.36 -19.83 12.57
C GLU A 19 -7.94 -20.60 11.37
N LYS A 20 -8.81 -19.96 10.57
CA LYS A 20 -9.48 -20.59 9.42
C LYS A 20 -9.79 -19.61 8.31
N MET A 21 -9.50 -20.01 7.07
CA MET A 21 -9.94 -19.26 5.88
C MET A 21 -11.45 -19.44 5.69
N THR A 22 -12.15 -18.34 5.38
CA THR A 22 -13.60 -18.38 5.16
C THR A 22 -13.97 -19.09 3.87
N PRO A 23 -15.15 -19.71 3.79
CA PRO A 23 -15.66 -20.27 2.54
C PRO A 23 -15.62 -19.21 1.43
N GLY A 24 -14.89 -19.49 0.35
CA GLY A 24 -14.73 -18.57 -0.78
C GLY A 24 -13.87 -17.33 -0.52
N ALA A 25 -13.09 -17.29 0.57
CA ALA A 25 -12.25 -16.14 0.94
C ALA A 25 -13.03 -14.81 1.05
N ILE A 26 -14.28 -14.90 1.52
CA ILE A 26 -15.17 -13.74 1.67
C ILE A 26 -14.67 -12.86 2.83
N VAL A 27 -14.57 -11.55 2.57
CA VAL A 27 -14.33 -10.50 3.58
C VAL A 27 -15.70 -10.06 4.13
N TYR A 28 -16.08 -10.55 5.31
CA TYR A 28 -17.41 -10.35 5.90
C TYR A 28 -17.42 -9.40 7.12
N ILE A 29 -16.24 -9.09 7.67
CA ILE A 29 -16.12 -8.18 8.81
C ILE A 29 -15.79 -6.78 8.29
N PRO A 30 -16.54 -5.72 8.66
CA PRO A 30 -16.25 -4.36 8.25
C PRO A 30 -14.80 -3.95 8.57
N GLY A 31 -14.11 -3.34 7.60
CA GLY A 31 -12.72 -2.90 7.78
C GLY A 31 -11.66 -4.01 7.80
N SER A 32 -12.04 -5.29 7.81
CA SER A 32 -11.09 -6.42 7.89
C SER A 32 -10.25 -6.64 6.63
N SER A 33 -10.53 -5.95 5.53
CA SER A 33 -9.72 -6.00 4.31
C SER A 33 -8.26 -5.60 4.54
N VAL A 34 -7.99 -4.76 5.56
CA VAL A 34 -6.63 -4.33 5.97
C VAL A 34 -5.79 -5.44 6.58
N ILE A 35 -6.36 -6.62 6.82
CA ILE A 35 -5.60 -7.77 7.33
C ILE A 35 -4.87 -8.48 6.18
N ASN A 36 -5.45 -8.38 4.98
CA ASN A 36 -4.95 -9.03 3.79
C ASN A 36 -3.83 -8.19 3.18
N LYS A 37 -2.61 -8.32 3.72
CA LYS A 37 -1.40 -7.71 3.16
C LYS A 37 -1.13 -8.24 1.76
N THR A 38 -1.34 -7.40 0.78
CA THR A 38 -1.37 -7.78 -0.64
C THR A 38 -0.08 -7.47 -1.40
N GLY A 39 0.91 -6.88 -0.74
CA GLY A 39 2.20 -6.57 -1.35
C GLY A 39 3.12 -7.78 -1.53
N SER A 40 2.82 -8.90 -0.89
CA SER A 40 3.71 -10.07 -0.81
C SER A 40 4.07 -10.71 -2.16
N TRP A 41 3.26 -10.54 -3.20
CA TRP A 41 3.47 -11.19 -4.51
C TRP A 41 4.28 -10.36 -5.51
N ARG A 42 4.66 -9.12 -5.18
CA ARG A 42 5.38 -8.27 -6.13
C ARG A 42 6.79 -8.83 -6.41
N VAL A 43 7.27 -8.58 -7.61
CA VAL A 43 8.67 -8.87 -8.03
C VAL A 43 9.51 -7.59 -8.03
N PHE A 44 8.88 -6.45 -8.29
CA PHE A 44 9.52 -5.14 -8.32
C PHE A 44 8.87 -4.22 -7.28
N LYS A 45 9.67 -3.36 -6.64
CA LYS A 45 9.20 -2.32 -5.72
C LYS A 45 9.62 -0.94 -6.24
N PRO A 46 8.85 0.13 -5.97
CA PRO A 46 9.29 1.49 -6.21
C PRO A 46 10.36 1.90 -5.18
N GLU A 47 11.44 2.49 -5.66
CA GLU A 47 12.40 3.25 -4.86
C GLU A 47 12.26 4.74 -5.17
N PHE A 48 12.22 5.53 -4.11
CA PHE A 48 11.88 6.94 -4.16
C PHE A 48 13.10 7.82 -3.88
N ASN A 49 13.39 8.74 -4.81
CA ASN A 49 14.42 9.76 -4.67
C ASN A 49 13.79 11.11 -4.33
N ARG A 50 14.08 11.60 -3.12
CA ARG A 50 13.50 12.84 -2.59
C ARG A 50 13.97 14.09 -3.33
N ASP A 51 15.24 14.15 -3.75
CA ASP A 51 15.84 15.32 -4.40
C ASP A 51 15.22 15.64 -5.76
N LYS A 52 14.72 14.63 -6.47
CA LYS A 52 14.04 14.77 -7.76
C LYS A 52 12.55 15.09 -7.64
N CYS A 53 11.98 14.98 -6.44
CA CYS A 53 10.54 15.07 -6.26
C CYS A 53 10.07 16.53 -6.14
N VAL A 54 9.11 16.91 -6.98
CA VAL A 54 8.48 18.24 -6.95
C VAL A 54 7.12 18.27 -6.25
N ARG A 55 6.74 17.18 -5.57
CA ARG A 55 5.47 17.05 -4.84
C ARG A 55 4.23 17.36 -5.71
N CYS A 56 4.23 16.85 -6.95
CA CYS A 56 3.07 16.98 -7.86
C CYS A 56 1.92 16.00 -7.54
N TYR A 57 2.14 15.06 -6.63
CA TYR A 57 1.16 14.08 -6.14
C TYR A 57 0.56 13.12 -7.18
N LEU A 58 1.04 13.10 -8.43
CA LEU A 58 0.55 12.18 -9.44
C LEU A 58 0.73 10.71 -9.03
N CYS A 59 1.87 10.35 -8.41
CA CYS A 59 2.08 9.00 -7.90
C CYS A 59 1.04 8.59 -6.86
N TYR A 60 0.66 9.51 -5.97
CA TYR A 60 -0.39 9.31 -4.95
C TYR A 60 -1.76 9.12 -5.61
N ILE A 61 -2.14 10.00 -6.54
CA ILE A 61 -3.45 9.99 -7.22
C ILE A 61 -3.63 8.75 -8.11
N TYR A 62 -2.59 8.34 -8.83
CA TYR A 62 -2.67 7.23 -9.78
C TYR A 62 -2.46 5.85 -9.15
N CYS A 63 -2.22 5.76 -7.83
CA CYS A 63 -2.10 4.46 -7.18
C CYS A 63 -3.47 3.77 -7.11
N PRO A 64 -3.67 2.60 -7.75
CA PRO A 64 -4.96 1.92 -7.74
C PRO A 64 -5.27 1.21 -6.41
N GLU A 65 -4.26 1.00 -5.55
CA GLU A 65 -4.36 0.27 -4.27
C GLU A 65 -4.31 1.20 -3.04
N PRO A 66 -4.43 2.52 -3.21
CA PRO A 66 -4.00 3.54 -2.24
C PRO A 66 -2.75 3.24 -1.38
N ALA A 67 -1.75 2.55 -1.92
CA ALA A 67 -0.54 2.14 -1.18
C ALA A 67 0.52 3.24 -1.05
N ILE A 68 0.16 4.51 -1.28
CA ILE A 68 1.04 5.66 -1.19
C ILE A 68 0.36 6.69 -0.29
N TYR A 69 1.06 7.12 0.75
CA TYR A 69 0.64 8.18 1.67
C TYR A 69 1.49 9.42 1.46
N LEU A 70 1.14 10.52 2.11
CA LEU A 70 1.95 11.73 2.16
C LEU A 70 2.45 11.93 3.59
N ASP A 71 3.75 12.16 3.76
CA ASP A 71 4.31 12.57 5.05
C ASP A 71 3.94 14.03 5.39
N GLU A 72 4.39 14.51 6.55
CA GLU A 72 4.13 15.88 7.03
C GLU A 72 4.70 16.96 6.10
N GLU A 73 5.70 16.63 5.30
CA GLU A 73 6.34 17.54 4.34
C GLU A 73 5.74 17.42 2.92
N GLY A 74 4.77 16.53 2.73
CA GLY A 74 4.11 16.26 1.46
C GLY A 74 4.92 15.37 0.52
N TYR A 75 5.86 14.56 1.00
CA TYR A 75 6.53 13.56 0.17
C TYR A 75 5.79 12.22 0.17
N PRO A 76 5.81 11.48 -0.95
CA PRO A 76 5.16 10.17 -1.01
C PRO A 76 5.88 9.14 -0.14
N VAL A 77 5.12 8.43 0.68
CA VAL A 77 5.57 7.30 1.49
C VAL A 77 4.86 6.04 0.98
N PHE A 78 5.63 5.01 0.64
CA PHE A 78 5.10 3.78 0.05
C PHE A 78 4.82 2.75 1.14
N ASP A 79 3.58 2.27 1.20
CA ASP A 79 3.21 1.15 2.04
C ASP A 79 3.51 -0.16 1.30
N TYR A 80 4.63 -0.77 1.63
CA TYR A 80 5.05 -2.03 1.05
C TYR A 80 4.26 -3.25 1.55
N ASP A 81 3.35 -3.12 2.52
CA ASP A 81 2.44 -4.21 2.85
C ASP A 81 1.31 -4.34 1.82
N TYR A 82 0.99 -3.27 1.09
CA TYR A 82 -0.07 -3.24 0.06
C TYR A 82 0.44 -2.93 -1.35
N CYS A 83 1.64 -2.36 -1.50
CA CYS A 83 2.19 -2.07 -2.82
C CYS A 83 2.37 -3.35 -3.65
N LYS A 84 1.65 -3.44 -4.77
CA LYS A 84 1.71 -4.58 -5.71
C LYS A 84 2.91 -4.55 -6.65
N GLY A 85 3.65 -3.44 -6.70
CA GLY A 85 4.73 -3.25 -7.66
C GLY A 85 4.30 -3.03 -9.12
N CYS A 86 3.11 -2.46 -9.37
CA CYS A 86 2.58 -2.27 -10.73
C CYS A 86 3.36 -1.25 -11.59
N GLY A 87 4.15 -0.37 -11.00
CA GLY A 87 4.99 0.60 -11.71
C GLY A 87 4.28 1.86 -12.23
N ILE A 88 2.96 2.00 -12.04
CA ILE A 88 2.20 3.18 -12.49
C ILE A 88 2.79 4.48 -11.88
N CYS A 89 3.13 4.46 -10.59
CA CYS A 89 3.73 5.61 -9.91
C CYS A 89 5.04 6.08 -10.56
N ALA A 90 5.86 5.15 -11.05
CA ALA A 90 7.11 5.46 -11.76
C ALA A 90 6.85 5.95 -13.19
N ASN A 91 5.86 5.38 -13.88
CA ASN A 91 5.45 5.81 -15.22
C ASN A 91 4.98 7.27 -15.21
N GLU A 92 4.05 7.57 -14.31
CA GLU A 92 3.40 8.88 -14.19
C GLU A 92 4.28 9.96 -13.56
N CYS A 93 5.43 9.60 -12.98
CA CYS A 93 6.33 10.58 -12.39
C CYS A 93 7.01 11.42 -13.49
N PRO A 94 6.73 12.74 -13.59
CA PRO A 94 7.28 13.58 -14.66
C PRO A 94 8.78 13.84 -14.45
N THR A 95 9.26 13.84 -13.20
CA THR A 95 10.67 14.10 -12.85
C THR A 95 11.48 12.82 -12.68
N LYS A 96 10.88 11.65 -12.92
CA LYS A 96 11.52 10.33 -12.73
C LYS A 96 12.19 10.20 -11.35
N ALA A 97 11.48 10.66 -10.33
CA ALA A 97 11.86 10.53 -8.93
C ALA A 97 11.59 9.13 -8.35
N ILE A 98 10.93 8.24 -9.10
CA ILE A 98 10.59 6.89 -8.68
C ILE A 98 11.16 5.91 -9.70
N GLU A 99 11.91 4.92 -9.23
CA GLU A 99 12.49 3.84 -10.05
C GLU A 99 11.95 2.48 -9.59
N MET A 100 11.67 1.58 -10.52
CA MET A 100 11.22 0.23 -10.20
C MET A 100 12.42 -0.70 -10.11
N VAL A 101 12.74 -1.15 -8.89
CA VAL A 101 13.86 -2.07 -8.64
C VAL A 101 13.34 -3.46 -8.32
N ARG A 102 14.10 -4.50 -8.68
CA ARG A 102 13.77 -5.88 -8.31
C ARG A 102 13.84 -6.02 -6.79
N GLU A 103 12.78 -6.54 -6.19
CA GLU A 103 12.76 -6.89 -4.78
C GLU A 103 13.53 -8.19 -4.57
N VAL A 104 14.58 -8.14 -3.73
CA VAL A 104 15.29 -9.32 -3.25
C VAL A 104 14.74 -9.61 -1.87
N LYS A 105 14.10 -10.78 -1.71
CA LYS A 105 13.60 -11.27 -0.42
C LYS A 105 14.55 -12.29 0.16
#